data_AF-A0A4Q3FKD2-F1
#
_entry.id   AF-A0A4Q3FKD2-F1
#
_cell.length_a   1.000
_cell.length_b   1.000
_cell.length_c   1.000
_cell.angle_alpha   90.00
_cell.angle_beta   90.00
_cell.angle_gamma   90.00
#
_symmetry.space_group_name_H-M   'P 1'
#
loop_
_entity.id
_entity.type
_entity.pdbx_description
1 polymer ?
#
loop_
_entity_poly.entity_id
_entity_poly.type
_entity_poly.pdbx_seq_one_letter_code
_entity_poly.pdbx_strand_id
1 'polypeptide(L)'
;MGFNGREYQPGDGTSGKLDLSFSGRITEEQAELACRRLPDVRELADRAANAAGSPELYPSRTVYGTDVHTRFARYINDLNDFRFRAERSFLKERI
;
A
#
# COMPACT_ATOMS: atom_id res chain seq x y z
N MET A 1 -12.91 -7.85 -13.50
CA MET A 1 -12.92 -6.41 -13.80
C MET A 1 -11.74 -5.78 -13.10
N GLY A 2 -10.85 -5.13 -13.83
CA GLY A 2 -9.67 -4.46 -13.26
C GLY A 2 -10.00 -3.02 -12.89
N PHE A 3 -9.61 -2.61 -11.70
CA PHE A 3 -9.72 -1.23 -11.24
C PHE A 3 -8.86 -0.31 -12.13
N ASN A 4 -9.43 0.78 -12.67
CA ASN A 4 -8.75 1.71 -13.58
C ASN A 4 -8.59 3.09 -12.91
N GLY A 5 -7.39 3.35 -12.35
CA GLY A 5 -7.09 4.53 -11.56
C GLY A 5 -6.94 5.85 -12.32
N ARG A 6 -7.53 5.98 -13.52
CA ARG A 6 -7.46 7.17 -14.37
C ARG A 6 -8.72 8.03 -14.38
N GLU A 7 -9.76 7.64 -13.65
CA GLU A 7 -11.06 8.31 -13.68
C GLU A 7 -11.51 8.71 -12.27
N TYR A 8 -11.00 9.83 -11.70
CA TYR A 8 -11.76 10.62 -10.71
C TYR A 8 -11.17 12.01 -10.33
N GLN A 9 -12.08 12.92 -9.94
CA GLN A 9 -11.98 14.31 -9.47
C GLN A 9 -12.44 14.38 -7.99
N PRO A 10 -11.75 15.04 -7.05
CA PRO A 10 -12.00 14.87 -5.61
C PRO A 10 -13.41 15.32 -5.14
N GLY A 11 -14.04 14.50 -4.28
CA GLY A 11 -15.26 14.83 -3.53
C GLY A 11 -14.95 15.47 -2.17
N ASP A 12 -15.88 16.31 -1.69
CA ASP A 12 -15.73 17.17 -0.51
C ASP A 12 -15.36 16.41 0.77
N GLY A 13 -14.16 16.70 1.30
CA GLY A 13 -13.54 16.07 2.48
C GLY A 13 -14.21 16.38 3.83
N THR A 14 -15.54 16.54 3.87
CA THR A 14 -16.29 16.98 5.05
C THR A 14 -16.97 15.85 5.84
N SER A 15 -17.03 14.61 5.31
CA SER A 15 -17.85 13.56 5.91
C SER A 15 -17.12 12.58 6.84
N GLY A 16 -15.78 12.65 6.95
CA GLY A 16 -14.99 11.79 7.85
C GLY A 16 -15.12 10.28 7.61
N LYS A 17 -15.83 9.87 6.55
CA LYS A 17 -15.93 8.49 6.11
C LYS A 17 -14.89 8.27 5.02
N LEU A 18 -14.02 7.29 5.22
CA LEU A 18 -13.12 6.79 4.18
C LEU A 18 -13.99 6.23 3.06
N ASP A 19 -14.07 6.95 1.95
CA ASP A 19 -14.73 6.44 0.74
C ASP A 19 -13.82 5.38 0.10
N LEU A 20 -14.07 4.13 0.46
CA LEU A 20 -13.34 2.96 -0.07
C LEU A 20 -13.66 2.70 -1.55
N SER A 21 -14.61 3.43 -2.15
CA SER A 21 -14.87 3.37 -3.60
C SER A 21 -13.85 4.17 -4.41
N PHE A 22 -13.08 5.04 -3.75
CA PHE A 22 -12.01 5.81 -4.36
C PHE A 22 -10.64 5.13 -4.18
N SER A 23 -9.95 4.95 -5.30
CA SER A 23 -8.59 4.42 -5.41
C SER A 23 -7.79 5.28 -6.39
N GLY A 24 -7.60 6.55 -6.07
CA GLY A 24 -6.83 7.47 -6.92
C GLY A 24 -5.37 7.61 -6.48
N ARG A 25 -4.55 8.19 -7.35
CA ARG A 25 -3.24 8.72 -6.96
C ARG A 25 -3.47 10.01 -6.17
N ILE A 26 -2.99 10.06 -4.93
CA ILE A 26 -2.89 11.29 -4.16
C ILE A 26 -1.58 12.01 -4.47
N THR A 27 -1.53 13.32 -4.27
CA THR A 27 -0.27 14.06 -4.38
C THR A 27 0.66 13.70 -3.23
N GLU A 28 1.93 14.04 -3.37
CA GLU A 28 2.92 13.88 -2.31
C GLU A 28 2.54 14.70 -1.07
N GLU A 29 2.07 15.95 -1.23
CA GLU A 29 1.65 16.76 -0.08
C GLU A 29 0.46 16.14 0.65
N GLN A 30 -0.51 15.58 -0.08
CA GLN A 30 -1.64 14.87 0.53
C GLN A 30 -1.20 13.62 1.29
N ALA A 31 -0.21 12.89 0.76
CA ALA A 31 0.36 11.73 1.44
C ALA A 31 1.11 12.13 2.73
N GLU A 32 1.86 13.22 2.71
CA GLU A 32 2.60 13.73 3.87
C GLU A 32 1.66 14.20 4.98
N LEU A 33 0.57 14.89 4.61
CA LEU A 33 -0.45 15.32 5.56
C LEU A 33 -1.18 14.14 6.21
N ALA A 34 -1.47 13.08 5.44
CA ALA A 34 -2.20 11.91 5.92
C ALA A 34 -1.30 10.93 6.70
N CYS A 35 -0.02 10.82 6.33
CA CYS A 35 0.90 9.82 6.86
C CYS A 35 2.18 10.47 7.41
N ARG A 36 2.23 10.66 8.74
CA ARG A 36 3.44 11.18 9.41
C ARG A 36 4.68 10.30 9.21
N ARG A 37 4.47 9.00 8.95
CA ARG A 37 5.54 8.03 8.70
C ARG A 37 5.76 7.77 7.21
N LEU A 38 5.31 8.67 6.32
CA LEU A 38 5.49 8.52 4.88
C LEU A 38 6.95 8.22 4.48
N PRO A 39 7.98 8.87 5.06
CA PRO A 39 9.38 8.55 4.73
C PRO A 39 9.73 7.09 5.04
N ASP A 40 9.41 6.61 6.24
CA ASP A 40 9.68 5.23 6.66
C ASP A 40 8.93 4.22 5.77
N VAL A 41 7.65 4.51 5.48
CA VAL A 41 6.82 3.68 4.61
C VAL A 41 7.41 3.58 3.21
N ARG A 42 7.87 4.70 2.65
CA ARG A 42 8.51 4.73 1.32
C ARG A 42 9.81 3.94 1.30
N GLU A 43 10.69 4.17 2.27
CA GLU A 43 11.98 3.46 2.35
C GLU A 43 11.78 1.94 2.41
N LEU A 44 10.87 1.48 3.28
CA LEU A 44 10.57 0.06 3.43
C LEU A 44 9.88 -0.52 2.18
N ALA A 45 9.03 0.25 1.51
CA ALA A 45 8.36 -0.18 0.28
C ALA A 45 9.37 -0.30 -0.89
N ASP A 46 10.26 0.67 -1.03
CA ASP A 46 11.33 0.65 -2.03
C ASP A 46 12.28 -0.53 -1.77
N ARG A 47 12.64 -0.76 -0.51
CA ARG A 47 13.42 -1.94 -0.11
C ARG A 47 12.72 -3.24 -0.49
N ALA A 48 11.41 -3.34 -0.28
CA ALA A 48 10.63 -4.53 -0.62
C ALA A 48 10.56 -4.77 -2.14
N ALA A 49 10.36 -3.71 -2.93
CA ALA A 49 10.37 -3.77 -4.38
C ALA A 49 11.75 -4.18 -4.92
N ASN A 50 12.82 -3.58 -4.40
CA ASN A 50 14.19 -3.93 -4.76
C ASN A 50 14.50 -5.39 -4.42
N ALA A 51 14.05 -5.87 -3.25
CA ALA A 51 14.25 -7.26 -2.84
C ALA A 51 13.42 -8.26 -3.67
N ALA A 52 12.26 -7.86 -4.18
CA ALA A 52 11.45 -8.68 -5.08
C ALA A 52 12.06 -8.80 -6.49
N GLY A 53 12.89 -7.84 -6.89
CA GLY A 53 13.58 -7.84 -8.18
C GLY A 53 12.68 -7.47 -9.35
N SER A 54 13.07 -7.86 -10.57
CA SER A 54 12.33 -7.46 -11.78
C SER A 54 10.93 -8.08 -11.82
N PRO A 55 9.87 -7.28 -12.03
CA PRO A 55 8.50 -7.80 -12.19
C PRO A 55 8.31 -8.75 -13.37
N GLU A 56 9.21 -8.72 -14.37
CA GLU A 56 9.16 -9.57 -15.56
C GLU A 56 9.48 -11.04 -15.26
N LEU A 57 10.12 -11.31 -14.12
CA LEU A 57 10.44 -12.65 -13.65
C LEU A 57 9.23 -13.36 -13.01
N TYR A 58 8.09 -12.66 -12.88
CA TYR A 58 6.90 -13.17 -12.20
C TYR A 58 5.81 -13.56 -13.21
N PRO A 59 5.05 -14.65 -12.95
CA PRO A 59 3.98 -15.11 -13.84
C PRO A 59 2.87 -14.07 -14.08
N SER A 60 2.68 -13.13 -13.15
CA SER A 60 1.76 -12.01 -13.31
C SER A 60 2.10 -10.86 -12.37
N ARG A 61 1.56 -9.67 -12.68
CA ARG A 61 1.69 -8.48 -11.82
C ARG A 61 1.07 -8.68 -10.44
N THR A 62 0.02 -9.50 -10.33
CA THR A 62 -0.61 -9.85 -9.05
C THR A 62 0.34 -10.65 -8.16
N VAL A 63 1.07 -11.61 -8.73
CA VAL A 63 2.04 -12.42 -7.98
C VAL A 63 3.21 -11.56 -7.53
N TYR A 64 3.75 -10.72 -8.42
CA TYR A 64 4.79 -9.74 -8.07
C TYR A 64 4.35 -8.82 -6.93
N GLY A 65 3.17 -8.20 -7.06
CA GLY A 65 2.63 -7.31 -6.02
C GLY A 65 2.46 -8.05 -4.68
N THR A 66 2.00 -9.31 -4.72
CA THR A 66 1.87 -10.13 -3.51
C THR A 66 3.22 -10.38 -2.84
N ASP A 67 4.29 -10.66 -3.60
CA ASP A 67 5.63 -10.83 -3.04
C ASP A 67 6.16 -9.54 -2.40
N VAL A 68 6.04 -8.40 -3.09
CA VAL A 68 6.41 -7.08 -2.57
C VAL A 68 5.67 -6.78 -1.27
N HIS A 69 4.34 -6.93 -1.24
CA HIS A 69 3.53 -6.71 -0.04
C HIS A 69 3.91 -7.67 1.11
N THR A 70 4.25 -8.92 0.80
CA THR A 70 4.67 -9.91 1.81
C THR A 70 6.00 -9.51 2.44
N ARG A 71 6.97 -9.07 1.63
CA ARG A 71 8.28 -8.58 2.12
C ARG A 71 8.12 -7.32 2.95
N PHE A 72 7.34 -6.37 2.45
CA PHE A 72 7.04 -5.13 3.16
C PHE A 72 6.42 -5.39 4.53
N ALA A 73 5.43 -6.28 4.61
CA ALA A 73 4.81 -6.67 5.87
C ALA A 73 5.81 -7.30 6.85
N ARG A 74 6.73 -8.15 6.37
CA ARG A 74 7.81 -8.71 7.20
C ARG A 74 8.71 -7.60 7.75
N TYR A 75 9.15 -6.66 6.91
CA TYR A 75 9.99 -5.57 7.37
C TYR A 75 9.32 -4.69 8.42
N ILE A 76 8.02 -4.39 8.27
CA ILE A 76 7.28 -3.67 9.31
C ILE A 76 7.22 -4.47 10.61
N ASN A 77 6.93 -5.78 10.54
CA ASN A 77 6.84 -6.63 11.73
C ASN A 77 8.19 -6.75 12.44
N ASP A 78 9.30 -6.78 11.69
CA ASP A 78 10.66 -6.86 12.24
C ASP A 78 11.06 -5.59 13.01
N LEU A 79 10.44 -4.43 12.74
CA LEU A 79 10.64 -3.22 13.53
C LEU A 79 10.09 -3.33 14.96
N ASN A 80 9.20 -4.30 15.21
CA ASN A 80 8.57 -4.55 16.51
C ASN A 80 7.94 -3.30 17.15
N ASP A 81 7.41 -2.38 16.32
CA ASP A 81 6.74 -1.16 16.76
C ASP A 81 5.23 -1.38 16.87
N PHE A 82 4.71 -1.38 18.10
CA PHE A 82 3.29 -1.62 18.32
C PHE A 82 2.36 -0.60 17.68
N ARG A 83 2.84 0.60 17.35
CA ARG A 83 2.09 1.68 16.71
C ARG A 83 2.23 1.68 15.19
N PHE A 84 3.02 0.77 14.63
CA PHE A 84 3.26 0.67 13.20
C PHE A 84 3.29 -0.80 12.78
N ARG A 85 2.13 -1.27 12.32
CA ARG A 85 1.89 -2.66 11.99
C ARG A 85 1.44 -2.78 10.54
N ALA A 86 1.82 -3.89 9.91
CA ALA A 86 1.32 -4.21 8.59
C ALA A 86 -0.21 -4.37 8.62
N GLU A 87 -0.87 -3.92 7.56
CA GLU A 87 -2.31 -4.09 7.39
C GLU A 87 -2.67 -5.58 7.37
N ARG A 88 -3.73 -5.95 8.09
CA ARG A 88 -4.29 -7.30 8.06
C ARG A 88 -5.50 -7.33 7.14
N SER A 89 -5.40 -8.07 6.05
CA SER A 89 -6.55 -8.33 5.19
C SER A 89 -7.40 -9.45 5.78
N PHE A 90 -8.51 -9.09 6.43
CA PHE A 90 -9.46 -10.06 7.02
C PHE A 90 -10.04 -11.06 5.98
N LEU A 91 -10.06 -10.69 4.69
CA LEU A 91 -10.48 -11.60 3.61
C LEU A 91 -9.52 -12.77 3.38
N LYS A 92 -8.23 -12.61 3.73
CA LYS A 92 -7.21 -13.65 3.58
C LYS A 92 -7.01 -14.51 4.83
N GLU A 93 -7.61 -14.15 5.97
CA GLU A 93 -7.48 -14.90 7.23
C GLU A 93 -8.55 -16.00 7.41
N ARG A 94 -9.55 -16.04 6.53
CA ARG A 94 -10.67 -17.01 6.58
C ARG A 94 -10.51 -18.21 5.64
N ILE A 95 -9.32 -18.44 5.10
CA ILE A 95 -8.99 -19.59 4.25
C ILE A 95 -8.13 -20.56 5.05
#